data_AF-A0A0D2ERA5-F1
#
_entry.id   AF-A0A0D2ERA5-F1
#
_cell.length_a   1.000
_cell.length_b   1.000
_cell.length_c   1.000
_cell.angle_alpha   90.00
_cell.angle_beta   90.00
_cell.angle_gamma   90.00
#
_symmetry.space_group_name_H-M   'P 1'
#
loop_
_entity.id
_entity.type
_entity.pdbx_description
1 polymer ?
#
loop_
_entity_poly.entity_id
_entity_poly.type
_entity_poly.pdbx_seq_one_letter_code
_entity_poly.pdbx_strand_id
1 'polypeptide(L)'
;MAGHTPTNGTAFSPQFEPEQDPADNTVAVIGLDATGLALAAHFMDRGCQVLVYQAPDNGALSSNRESCSLYRTIQSRGFWASGAIWQFEMTPRMVAHPQNVCHKARTIFITKPGQTKEIIDSFGGRCDSKHCFLFVEGGPDWKDLGNELKNSASVFNIPFSPYACDATSGNVHIYKIRDRIRLEELKQSNEGNAQSLLGVALWPWRHSLGWSTQMKDEGNEG
;
A
#
# COMPACT_ATOMS: atom_id res chain seq x y z
N MET A 1 -38.57 32.21 -22.27
CA MET A 1 -38.21 30.79 -22.49
C MET A 1 -36.71 30.68 -22.41
N ALA A 2 -36.19 30.32 -21.23
CA ALA A 2 -34.75 30.25 -20.99
C ALA A 2 -34.26 28.83 -21.30
N GLY A 3 -33.48 28.69 -22.37
CA GLY A 3 -32.77 27.47 -22.71
C GLY A 3 -31.50 27.37 -21.87
N HIS A 4 -31.37 26.27 -21.12
CA HIS A 4 -30.14 25.93 -20.41
C HIS A 4 -29.08 25.48 -21.40
N THR A 5 -28.06 26.32 -21.59
CA THR A 5 -26.78 25.94 -22.21
C THR A 5 -25.97 25.12 -21.19
N PRO A 6 -25.37 23.97 -21.55
CA PRO A 6 -24.49 23.26 -20.64
C PRO A 6 -23.22 24.09 -20.42
N THR A 7 -22.93 24.44 -19.16
CA THR A 7 -21.69 25.09 -18.77
C THR A 7 -20.53 24.12 -18.96
N ASN A 8 -19.53 24.57 -19.73
CA ASN A 8 -18.21 23.95 -19.84
C ASN A 8 -17.69 23.54 -18.46
N GLY A 9 -17.65 22.23 -18.20
CA GLY A 9 -16.96 21.67 -17.05
C GLY A 9 -15.49 21.98 -17.18
N THR A 10 -15.00 22.88 -16.32
CA THR A 10 -13.59 23.15 -16.12
C THR A 10 -12.87 21.82 -15.90
N ALA A 11 -11.91 21.51 -16.78
CA ALA A 11 -10.95 20.44 -16.57
C ALA A 11 -10.22 20.71 -15.26
N PHE A 12 -10.60 19.98 -14.21
CA PHE A 12 -9.87 19.96 -12.96
C PHE A 12 -8.62 19.12 -13.20
N SER A 13 -7.45 19.76 -13.35
CA SER A 13 -6.17 19.08 -13.19
C SER A 13 -5.90 19.00 -11.69
N PRO A 14 -6.02 17.83 -11.03
CA PRO A 14 -5.56 17.72 -9.67
C PRO A 14 -4.03 17.90 -9.72
N GLN A 15 -3.56 19.05 -9.24
CA GLN A 15 -2.17 19.21 -8.84
C GLN A 15 -1.98 18.30 -7.62
N PHE A 16 -1.74 17.01 -7.87
CA PHE A 16 -1.05 16.18 -6.92
C PHE A 16 0.35 16.77 -6.83
N GLU A 17 0.63 17.52 -5.79
CA GLU A 17 2.00 17.75 -5.36
C GLU A 17 2.40 16.56 -4.47
N PRO A 18 3.12 15.56 -4.98
CA PRO A 18 3.81 14.58 -4.14
C PRO A 18 5.02 15.24 -3.45
N GLU A 19 4.84 16.43 -2.87
CA GLU A 19 5.88 17.14 -2.11
C GLU A 19 6.14 16.51 -0.75
N GLN A 20 5.28 15.60 -0.29
CA GLN A 20 5.61 14.81 0.89
C GLN A 20 6.68 13.79 0.53
N ASP A 21 7.88 14.03 1.05
CA ASP A 21 8.97 13.06 1.03
C ASP A 21 8.48 11.77 1.72
N PRO A 22 8.45 10.63 1.01
CA PRO A 22 8.05 9.36 1.59
C PRO A 22 8.96 8.99 2.75
N ALA A 23 10.20 9.48 2.79
CA ALA A 23 11.18 9.15 3.84
C ALA A 23 10.64 9.40 5.27
N ASP A 24 9.78 10.40 5.45
CA ASP A 24 9.24 10.76 6.76
C ASP A 24 7.92 10.03 7.11
N ASN A 25 7.42 9.18 6.22
CA ASN A 25 6.14 8.52 6.38
C ASN A 25 6.26 7.12 6.96
N THR A 26 5.29 6.77 7.80
CA THR A 26 5.09 5.39 8.26
C THR A 26 3.99 4.72 7.45
N VAL A 27 4.36 3.67 6.72
CA VAL A 27 3.45 2.83 5.94
C VAL A 27 3.33 1.47 6.62
N ALA A 28 2.15 0.88 6.56
CA ALA A 28 1.95 -0.50 6.97
C ALA A 28 1.58 -1.40 5.80
N VAL A 29 2.11 -2.62 5.84
CA VAL A 29 1.78 -3.70 4.91
C VAL A 29 1.25 -4.88 5.71
N ILE A 30 0.07 -5.36 5.34
CA ILE A 30 -0.59 -6.51 5.93
C ILE A 30 -0.57 -7.66 4.93
N GLY A 31 0.31 -8.62 5.20
CA GLY A 31 0.59 -9.77 4.35
C GLY A 31 2.09 -9.93 4.06
N LEU A 32 2.58 -11.18 4.14
CA LEU A 32 3.94 -11.57 3.76
C LEU A 32 3.98 -12.35 2.43
N ASP A 33 2.98 -12.17 1.57
CA ASP A 33 3.05 -12.66 0.19
C ASP A 33 4.05 -11.84 -0.64
N ALA A 34 4.28 -12.25 -1.90
CA ALA A 34 5.24 -11.59 -2.77
C ALA A 34 4.93 -10.10 -2.98
N THR A 35 3.66 -9.71 -3.08
CA THR A 35 3.24 -8.32 -3.24
C THR A 35 3.51 -7.52 -1.96
N GLY A 36 3.18 -8.07 -0.79
CA GLY A 36 3.46 -7.44 0.50
C GLY A 36 4.96 -7.21 0.72
N LEU A 37 5.79 -8.21 0.42
CA LEU A 37 7.24 -8.08 0.51
C LEU A 37 7.80 -7.05 -0.48
N ALA A 38 7.30 -7.03 -1.72
CA ALA A 38 7.73 -6.05 -2.72
C ALA A 38 7.31 -4.61 -2.36
N LEU A 39 6.12 -4.42 -1.78
CA LEU A 39 5.68 -3.13 -1.24
C LEU A 39 6.57 -2.67 -0.09
N ALA A 40 6.83 -3.57 0.87
CA ALA A 40 7.73 -3.26 1.98
C ALA A 40 9.11 -2.84 1.46
N ALA A 41 9.63 -3.56 0.45
CA ALA A 41 10.92 -3.23 -0.16
C ALA A 41 10.93 -1.84 -0.76
N HIS A 42 9.97 -1.55 -1.62
CA HIS A 42 9.86 -0.25 -2.26
C HIS A 42 9.80 0.88 -1.24
N PHE A 43 8.94 0.79 -0.23
CA PHE A 43 8.80 1.88 0.73
C PHE A 43 10.05 2.05 1.60
N MET A 44 10.74 0.97 1.97
CA MET A 44 12.02 1.06 2.68
C MET A 44 13.13 1.68 1.81
N ASP A 45 13.21 1.33 0.52
CA ASP A 45 14.12 1.97 -0.46
C ASP A 45 13.91 3.49 -0.52
N ARG A 46 12.64 3.91 -0.48
CA ARG A 46 12.25 5.33 -0.45
C ARG A 46 12.39 5.99 0.93
N GLY A 47 12.98 5.30 1.90
CA GLY A 47 13.26 5.82 3.24
C GLY A 47 12.09 5.74 4.24
N CYS A 48 10.92 5.20 3.86
CA CYS A 48 9.78 5.11 4.77
C CYS A 48 10.09 4.20 5.97
N GLN A 49 9.43 4.48 7.10
CA GLN A 49 9.27 3.48 8.15
C GLN A 49 8.19 2.48 7.72
N VAL A 50 8.56 1.21 7.57
CA VAL A 50 7.61 0.17 7.17
C VAL A 50 7.27 -0.74 8.34
N LEU A 51 5.98 -0.81 8.65
CA LEU A 51 5.40 -1.78 9.58
C LEU A 51 4.87 -2.97 8.79
N VAL A 52 5.16 -4.19 9.23
CA VAL A 52 4.66 -5.38 8.56
C VAL A 52 3.91 -6.26 9.55
N TYR A 53 2.65 -6.56 9.24
CA TYR A 53 1.83 -7.50 10.00
C TYR A 53 1.54 -8.73 9.14
N GLN A 54 1.78 -9.91 9.71
CA GLN A 54 1.38 -11.17 9.08
C GLN A 54 -0.03 -11.52 9.52
N ALA A 55 -0.99 -11.39 8.61
CA ALA A 55 -2.33 -11.90 8.84
C ALA A 55 -2.31 -13.45 8.91
N PRO A 56 -3.11 -14.08 9.77
CA PRO A 56 -3.29 -15.52 9.81
C PRO A 56 -3.88 -16.06 8.51
N ASP A 57 -3.30 -17.10 7.93
CA ASP A 57 -3.87 -17.71 6.72
C ASP A 57 -5.27 -18.32 6.98
N ASN A 58 -5.60 -18.61 8.24
CA ASN A 58 -6.87 -19.19 8.68
C ASN A 58 -7.76 -18.21 9.47
N GLY A 59 -7.53 -16.89 9.40
CA GLY A 59 -8.31 -15.88 10.14
C GLY A 59 -8.10 -15.85 11.67
N ALA A 60 -7.41 -16.83 12.25
CA ALA A 60 -7.12 -16.89 13.69
C ALA A 60 -5.96 -15.95 14.08
N LEU A 61 -6.30 -14.71 14.48
CA LEU A 61 -5.37 -13.59 14.68
C LEU A 61 -4.30 -13.78 15.77
N SER A 62 -4.43 -14.78 16.64
CA SER A 62 -3.55 -14.99 17.80
C SER A 62 -2.40 -15.97 17.58
N SER A 63 -2.39 -16.77 16.50
CA SER A 63 -1.46 -17.91 16.37
C SER A 63 -0.36 -17.75 15.32
N ASN A 64 -0.41 -16.77 14.41
CA ASN A 64 0.40 -16.87 13.19
C ASN A 64 1.87 -16.44 13.33
N ARG A 65 2.26 -15.56 14.27
CA ARG A 65 3.66 -15.09 14.32
C ARG A 65 4.64 -16.20 14.72
N GLU A 66 4.22 -17.11 15.59
CA GLU A 66 5.07 -18.17 16.15
C GLU A 66 5.19 -19.35 15.19
N SER A 67 4.14 -19.63 14.41
CA SER A 67 4.15 -20.66 13.37
C SER A 67 4.77 -20.19 12.06
N CYS A 68 4.65 -18.91 11.70
CA CYS A 68 5.14 -18.40 10.43
C CYS A 68 6.68 -18.34 10.41
N SER A 69 7.30 -19.32 9.75
CA SER A 69 8.75 -19.37 9.54
C SER A 69 9.26 -18.15 8.79
N LEU A 70 8.50 -17.65 7.82
CA LEU A 70 8.83 -16.44 7.08
C LEU A 70 8.86 -15.20 7.99
N TYR A 71 7.83 -15.00 8.82
CA TYR A 71 7.81 -13.91 9.81
C TYR A 71 9.06 -13.95 10.70
N ARG A 72 9.40 -15.12 11.25
CA ARG A 72 10.58 -15.29 12.12
C ARG A 72 11.88 -15.04 11.38
N THR A 73 11.96 -15.46 10.12
CA THR A 73 13.13 -15.24 9.25
C THR A 73 13.32 -13.74 8.99
N ILE A 74 12.25 -13.04 8.60
CA ILE A 74 12.31 -11.59 8.34
C ILE A 74 12.62 -10.82 9.62
N GLN A 75 12.04 -11.22 10.74
CA GLN A 75 12.32 -10.60 12.03
C GLN A 75 13.79 -10.76 12.46
N SER A 76 14.43 -11.89 12.14
CA SER A 76 15.79 -12.19 12.61
C SER A 76 16.89 -11.66 11.70
N ARG A 77 16.70 -11.70 10.38
CA ARG A 77 17.73 -11.34 9.40
C ARG A 77 17.25 -10.39 8.30
N GLY A 78 16.01 -9.92 8.37
CA GLY A 78 15.39 -9.18 7.29
C GLY A 78 15.02 -10.07 6.10
N PHE A 79 14.74 -9.41 4.99
CA PHE A 79 14.42 -10.04 3.71
C PHE A 79 15.24 -9.36 2.62
N TRP A 80 15.48 -10.11 1.54
CA TRP A 80 16.23 -9.62 0.39
C TRP A 80 15.28 -9.24 -0.73
N ALA A 81 15.43 -8.04 -1.28
CA ALA A 81 14.76 -7.62 -2.50
C ALA A 81 15.78 -7.49 -3.63
N SER A 82 15.38 -7.90 -4.83
CA SER A 82 16.18 -7.74 -6.03
C SER A 82 15.36 -7.47 -7.27
N GLY A 83 16.05 -7.03 -8.33
CA GLY A 83 15.45 -6.76 -9.62
C GLY A 83 15.21 -5.27 -9.80
N ALA A 84 13.99 -4.89 -10.15
CA ALA A 84 13.65 -3.52 -10.55
C ALA A 84 13.82 -2.44 -9.46
N ILE A 85 14.03 -2.80 -8.18
CA ILE A 85 14.20 -1.86 -7.04
C ILE A 85 15.62 -1.99 -6.45
N TRP A 86 16.62 -2.30 -7.27
CA TRP A 86 17.99 -2.57 -6.81
C TRP A 86 18.07 -3.79 -5.86
N GLN A 87 19.28 -4.18 -5.47
CA GLN A 87 19.51 -5.29 -4.55
C GLN A 87 19.85 -4.74 -3.18
N PHE A 88 19.07 -5.07 -2.15
CA PHE A 88 19.42 -4.72 -0.78
C PHE A 88 18.74 -5.66 0.23
N GLU A 89 19.41 -5.83 1.37
CA GLU A 89 18.89 -6.54 2.53
C GLU A 89 18.27 -5.54 3.49
N MET A 90 17.08 -5.85 4.00
CA MET A 90 16.35 -4.91 4.84
C MET A 90 15.46 -5.62 5.85
N THR A 91 15.30 -5.02 7.03
CA THR A 91 14.43 -5.55 8.08
C THR A 91 13.30 -4.57 8.39
N PRO A 92 12.06 -4.85 7.95
CA PRO A 92 10.93 -4.03 8.32
C PRO A 92 10.58 -4.23 9.81
N ARG A 93 9.83 -3.29 10.38
CA ARG A 93 9.35 -3.44 11.76
C ARG A 93 8.18 -4.42 11.78
N MET A 94 8.47 -5.64 12.17
CA MET A 94 7.45 -6.68 12.35
C MET A 94 6.51 -6.34 13.51
N VAL A 95 5.21 -6.40 13.25
CA VAL A 95 4.15 -6.09 14.21
C VAL A 95 3.45 -7.38 14.61
N ALA A 96 3.25 -7.59 15.92
CA ALA A 96 2.60 -8.79 16.43
C ALA A 96 1.06 -8.74 16.37
N HIS A 97 0.48 -7.55 16.37
CA HIS A 97 -0.96 -7.36 16.44
C HIS A 97 -1.47 -6.24 15.53
N PRO A 98 -2.61 -6.45 14.84
CA PRO A 98 -3.12 -5.51 13.84
C PRO A 98 -3.45 -4.14 14.45
N GLN A 99 -3.97 -4.06 15.67
CA GLN A 99 -4.27 -2.78 16.34
C GLN A 99 -3.06 -1.84 16.51
N ASN A 100 -1.83 -2.38 16.45
CA ASN A 100 -0.62 -1.56 16.53
C ASN A 100 -0.24 -0.90 15.21
N VAL A 101 -0.83 -1.36 14.10
CA VAL A 101 -0.67 -0.77 12.76
C VAL A 101 -1.39 0.58 12.70
N CYS A 102 -2.70 0.63 13.01
CA CYS A 102 -3.49 1.87 12.96
C CYS A 102 -2.95 2.96 13.89
N HIS A 103 -2.32 2.59 15.01
CA HIS A 103 -1.70 3.58 15.90
C HIS A 103 -0.49 4.32 15.31
N LYS A 104 0.12 3.79 14.25
CA LYS A 104 1.44 4.23 13.78
C LYS A 104 1.49 4.55 12.30
N ALA A 105 0.64 3.93 11.49
CA ALA A 105 0.58 4.15 10.05
C ALA A 105 -0.79 4.69 9.66
N ARG A 106 -0.78 5.74 8.84
CA ARG A 106 -2.00 6.26 8.20
C ARG A 106 -2.30 5.52 6.90
N THR A 107 -1.25 5.15 6.17
CA THR A 107 -1.35 4.41 4.90
C THR A 107 -1.14 2.93 5.16
N ILE A 108 -2.16 2.12 4.87
CA ILE A 108 -2.20 0.70 5.21
C ILE A 108 -2.55 -0.11 3.96
N PHE A 109 -1.60 -0.89 3.48
CA PHE A 109 -1.80 -1.85 2.40
C PHE A 109 -2.26 -3.19 2.98
N ILE A 110 -3.27 -3.79 2.36
CA ILE A 110 -3.72 -5.15 2.67
C ILE A 110 -3.57 -5.99 1.40
N THR A 111 -2.71 -7.01 1.45
CA THR A 111 -2.38 -7.87 0.30
C THR A 111 -2.98 -9.28 0.43
N LYS A 112 -3.92 -9.46 1.36
CA LYS A 112 -4.57 -10.73 1.68
C LYS A 112 -6.02 -10.75 1.19
N PRO A 113 -6.27 -11.01 -0.11
CA PRO A 113 -7.63 -11.06 -0.63
C PRO A 113 -8.45 -12.15 0.08
N GLY A 114 -9.71 -11.83 0.40
CA GLY A 114 -10.62 -12.74 1.10
C GLY A 114 -10.47 -12.78 2.63
N GLN A 115 -9.50 -12.05 3.21
CA GLN A 115 -9.34 -11.91 4.66
C GLN A 115 -9.49 -10.46 5.13
N THR A 116 -9.81 -9.56 4.20
CA THR A 116 -9.82 -8.13 4.44
C THR A 116 -10.77 -7.77 5.58
N LYS A 117 -11.93 -8.43 5.68
CA LYS A 117 -12.93 -8.16 6.73
C LYS A 117 -12.40 -8.48 8.12
N GLU A 118 -11.89 -9.69 8.31
CA GLU A 118 -11.34 -10.15 9.59
C GLU A 118 -10.18 -9.26 10.03
N ILE A 119 -9.36 -8.79 9.09
CA ILE A 119 -8.28 -7.83 9.35
C ILE A 119 -8.85 -6.47 9.78
N ILE A 120 -9.87 -5.93 9.10
CA ILE A 120 -10.50 -4.66 9.50
C ILE A 120 -11.12 -4.78 10.90
N ASP A 121 -11.90 -5.83 11.16
CA ASP A 121 -12.55 -6.09 12.45
C ASP A 121 -11.52 -6.18 13.58
N SER A 122 -10.35 -6.76 13.28
CA SER A 122 -9.24 -6.91 14.24
C SER A 122 -8.62 -5.58 14.70
N PHE A 123 -8.85 -4.49 13.97
CA PHE A 123 -8.44 -3.16 14.44
C PHE A 123 -9.31 -2.65 15.59
N GLY A 124 -10.47 -3.25 15.84
CA GLY A 124 -11.33 -2.95 16.99
C GLY A 124 -11.81 -1.50 17.01
N GLY A 125 -12.21 -0.96 15.86
CA GLY A 125 -12.73 0.42 15.73
C GLY A 125 -11.68 1.53 15.89
N ARG A 126 -10.38 1.20 15.79
CA ARG A 126 -9.28 2.19 15.91
C ARG A 126 -8.97 2.96 14.63
N CYS A 127 -9.66 2.68 13.54
CA CYS A 127 -9.55 3.46 12.32
C CYS A 127 -10.35 4.77 12.45
N ASP A 128 -9.75 5.86 11.98
CA ASP A 128 -10.36 7.18 11.91
C ASP A 128 -10.15 7.80 10.52
N SER A 129 -10.74 8.98 10.29
CA SER A 129 -10.77 9.63 8.98
C SER A 129 -9.38 10.00 8.43
N LYS A 130 -8.31 9.84 9.22
CA LYS A 130 -6.91 10.05 8.80
C LYS A 130 -6.30 8.79 8.19
N HIS A 131 -6.97 7.65 8.29
CA HIS A 131 -6.49 6.38 7.75
C HIS A 131 -6.89 6.22 6.29
N CYS A 132 -5.98 5.61 5.54
CA CYS A 132 -6.11 5.26 4.13
C CYS A 132 -5.77 3.78 3.96
N PHE A 133 -6.78 2.98 3.65
CA PHE A 133 -6.67 1.56 3.38
C PHE A 133 -6.57 1.33 1.88
N LEU A 134 -5.57 0.56 1.47
CA LEU A 134 -5.35 0.14 0.10
C LEU A 134 -5.43 -1.38 0.01
N PHE A 135 -6.56 -1.86 -0.51
CA PHE A 135 -6.78 -3.29 -0.73
C PHE A 135 -6.16 -3.67 -2.07
N VAL A 136 -5.02 -4.36 -2.01
CA VAL A 136 -4.32 -4.82 -3.20
C VAL A 136 -4.93 -6.14 -3.63
N GLU A 137 -5.53 -6.15 -4.82
CA GLU A 137 -6.26 -7.29 -5.36
C GLU A 137 -7.43 -7.72 -4.45
N GLY A 138 -8.09 -6.77 -3.78
CA GLY A 138 -9.01 -6.98 -2.65
C GLY A 138 -10.22 -7.90 -2.84
N GLY A 139 -10.42 -8.48 -4.04
CA GLY A 139 -11.48 -9.45 -4.31
C GLY A 139 -12.88 -8.84 -4.39
N PRO A 140 -13.95 -9.63 -4.60
CA PRO A 140 -15.30 -9.10 -4.76
C PRO A 140 -15.82 -8.35 -3.52
N ASP A 141 -15.37 -8.74 -2.33
CA ASP A 141 -15.88 -8.25 -1.05
C ASP A 141 -15.35 -6.86 -0.66
N TRP A 142 -14.37 -6.34 -1.41
CA TRP A 142 -13.75 -5.04 -1.13
C TRP A 142 -14.80 -3.91 -1.06
N LYS A 143 -15.86 -4.00 -1.88
CA LYS A 143 -16.92 -2.97 -1.96
C LYS A 143 -17.73 -2.88 -0.69
N ASP A 144 -18.10 -4.01 -0.11
CA ASP A 144 -18.90 -4.06 1.11
C ASP A 144 -18.10 -3.48 2.28
N LEU A 145 -16.81 -3.81 2.35
CA LEU A 145 -15.87 -3.24 3.32
C LEU A 145 -15.61 -1.76 3.09
N GLY A 146 -15.48 -1.35 1.83
CA GLY A 146 -15.37 0.06 1.44
C GLY A 146 -16.59 0.85 1.92
N ASN A 147 -17.80 0.31 1.74
CA ASN A 147 -19.05 0.90 2.20
C ASN A 147 -19.17 0.97 3.72
N GLU A 148 -18.71 -0.05 4.43
CA GLU A 148 -18.71 -0.11 5.90
C GLU A 148 -17.76 0.95 6.49
N LEU A 149 -16.55 1.03 5.95
CA LEU A 149 -15.52 1.97 6.41
C LEU A 149 -15.71 3.39 5.89
N LYS A 150 -16.70 3.63 5.04
CA LYS A 150 -16.80 4.88 4.28
C LYS A 150 -16.87 6.11 5.21
N ASN A 151 -17.61 6.05 6.30
CA ASN A 151 -17.66 7.19 7.23
C ASN A 151 -16.49 7.25 8.22
N SER A 152 -15.62 6.25 8.21
CA SER A 152 -14.56 6.06 9.20
C SER A 152 -13.16 6.21 8.64
N ALA A 153 -12.92 5.87 7.38
CA ALA A 153 -11.59 5.90 6.76
C ALA A 153 -11.71 6.01 5.23
N SER A 154 -10.59 6.34 4.60
CA SER A 154 -10.45 6.27 3.15
C SER A 154 -10.15 4.84 2.74
N VAL A 155 -10.87 4.31 1.75
CA VAL A 155 -10.62 2.96 1.22
C VAL A 155 -10.48 3.01 -0.29
N PHE A 156 -9.43 2.36 -0.78
CA PHE A 156 -9.12 2.19 -2.19
C PHE A 156 -8.93 0.73 -2.51
N ASN A 157 -9.49 0.29 -3.63
CA ASN A 157 -9.17 -1.02 -4.17
C ASN A 157 -8.24 -0.88 -5.38
N ILE A 158 -7.08 -1.54 -5.30
CA ILE A 158 -6.11 -1.63 -6.38
C ILE A 158 -6.34 -2.97 -7.09
N PRO A 159 -6.69 -2.97 -8.39
CA PRO A 159 -7.13 -4.19 -9.08
C PRO A 159 -6.02 -5.22 -9.34
N PHE A 160 -4.74 -4.82 -9.29
CA PHE A 160 -3.60 -5.69 -9.52
C PHE A 160 -2.38 -5.24 -8.70
N SER A 161 -1.51 -6.18 -8.35
CA SER A 161 -0.23 -5.84 -7.70
C SER A 161 0.60 -4.85 -8.53
N PRO A 162 1.21 -3.80 -7.92
CA PRO A 162 2.14 -2.91 -8.61
C PRO A 162 3.37 -3.63 -9.17
N TYR A 163 3.62 -4.87 -8.77
CA TYR A 163 4.81 -5.61 -9.13
C TYR A 163 4.43 -6.87 -9.89
N ALA A 164 5.21 -7.20 -10.92
CA ALA A 164 5.37 -8.60 -11.26
C ALA A 164 6.54 -9.10 -10.42
N CYS A 165 6.24 -9.94 -9.44
CA CYS A 165 7.21 -10.45 -8.50
C CYS A 165 6.90 -11.90 -8.12
N ASP A 166 7.92 -12.59 -7.64
CA ASP A 166 7.79 -13.87 -6.96
C ASP A 166 8.55 -13.80 -5.64
N ALA A 167 8.17 -14.62 -4.66
CA ALA A 167 8.83 -14.67 -3.38
C ALA A 167 9.15 -16.10 -2.96
N THR A 168 10.39 -16.29 -2.51
CA THR A 168 10.91 -17.56 -2.00
C THR A 168 11.65 -17.32 -0.70
N SER A 169 11.21 -17.91 0.41
CA SER A 169 11.98 -18.02 1.65
C SER A 169 12.59 -16.72 2.21
N GLY A 170 11.85 -15.61 2.15
CA GLY A 170 12.34 -14.29 2.61
C GLY A 170 13.13 -13.53 1.55
N ASN A 171 13.10 -13.99 0.30
CA ASN A 171 13.58 -13.25 -0.85
C ASN A 171 12.37 -12.89 -1.71
N VAL A 172 12.31 -11.65 -2.18
CA VAL A 172 11.36 -11.22 -3.21
C VAL A 172 12.16 -10.78 -4.43
N HIS A 173 11.78 -11.31 -5.59
CA HIS A 173 12.38 -10.93 -6.86
C HIS A 173 11.34 -10.16 -7.68
N ILE A 174 11.64 -8.90 -7.97
CA ILE A 174 10.75 -7.97 -8.67
C ILE A 174 11.18 -7.91 -10.13
N TYR A 175 10.50 -8.68 -10.98
CA TYR A 175 10.77 -8.76 -12.42
C TYR A 175 10.51 -7.42 -13.12
N LYS A 176 9.44 -6.72 -12.72
CA LYS A 176 9.07 -5.40 -13.25
C LYS A 176 8.11 -4.67 -12.32
N ILE A 177 8.16 -3.34 -12.38
CA ILE A 177 7.11 -2.46 -11.86
C ILE A 177 6.03 -2.34 -12.94
N ARG A 178 4.76 -2.53 -12.56
CA ARG A 178 3.60 -2.51 -13.46
C ARG A 178 3.03 -1.11 -13.50
N ASP A 179 3.47 -0.35 -14.48
CA ASP A 179 3.11 1.06 -14.64
C ASP A 179 1.79 1.29 -15.40
N ARG A 180 0.69 0.67 -14.96
CA ARG A 180 -0.59 0.69 -15.72
C ARG A 180 -1.82 1.10 -14.93
N ILE A 181 -1.68 1.71 -13.75
CA ILE A 181 -2.87 2.15 -13.01
C ILE A 181 -3.19 3.61 -13.33
N ARG A 182 -4.43 3.86 -13.75
CA ARG A 182 -4.97 5.21 -13.82
C ARG A 182 -5.66 5.53 -12.50
N LEU A 183 -5.64 6.79 -12.07
CA LEU A 183 -6.34 7.24 -10.86
C LEU A 183 -7.84 6.87 -10.92
N GLU A 184 -8.44 6.91 -12.11
CA GLU A 184 -9.83 6.52 -12.37
C GLU A 184 -10.11 5.03 -12.10
N GLU A 185 -9.07 4.18 -12.16
CA GLU A 185 -9.18 2.75 -11.87
C GLU A 185 -9.08 2.46 -10.36
N LEU A 186 -8.56 3.42 -9.57
CA LEU A 186 -8.60 3.37 -8.11
C LEU A 186 -10.01 3.70 -7.64
N LYS A 187 -10.82 2.66 -7.47
CA LYS A 187 -12.17 2.81 -6.95
C LYS A 187 -12.09 3.18 -5.47
N GLN A 188 -12.68 4.33 -5.13
CA GLN A 188 -12.71 4.90 -3.79
C GLN A 188 -14.10 4.73 -3.17
N SER A 189 -14.18 4.54 -1.84
CA SER A 189 -15.46 4.37 -1.15
C SER A 189 -16.16 5.65 -0.68
N ASN A 190 -15.47 6.81 -0.65
CA ASN A 190 -16.04 8.10 -0.26
C ASN A 190 -15.62 9.23 -1.17
N GLU A 191 -16.47 10.22 -1.40
CA GLU A 191 -16.06 11.51 -1.96
C GLU A 191 -15.53 12.40 -0.80
N GLY A 192 -14.21 12.52 -0.63
CA GLY A 192 -13.59 13.28 0.47
C GLY A 192 -12.05 13.26 0.45
N ASN A 193 -11.40 13.82 1.49
CA ASN A 193 -9.93 14.03 1.66
C ASN A 193 -9.00 12.82 1.39
N ALA A 194 -9.52 11.66 1.00
CA ALA A 194 -8.74 10.47 0.70
C ALA A 194 -7.65 10.69 -0.36
N GLN A 195 -7.88 11.57 -1.34
CA GLN A 195 -6.91 11.83 -2.39
C GLN A 195 -5.64 12.51 -1.85
N SER A 196 -5.73 13.32 -0.78
CA SER A 196 -4.52 13.88 -0.14
C SER A 196 -3.73 12.81 0.63
N LEU A 197 -4.38 11.74 1.07
CA LEU A 197 -3.73 10.59 1.71
C LEU A 197 -3.11 9.60 0.71
N LEU A 198 -3.50 9.67 -0.57
CA LEU A 198 -2.93 8.83 -1.62
C LEU A 198 -1.47 9.17 -1.94
N GLY A 199 -0.97 10.35 -1.58
CA GLY A 199 0.36 10.85 -1.96
C GLY A 199 1.46 9.78 -1.81
N VAL A 200 1.73 9.34 -0.58
CA VAL A 200 2.66 8.24 -0.27
C VAL A 200 2.22 6.92 -0.89
N ALA A 201 0.92 6.62 -0.85
CA ALA A 201 0.38 5.35 -1.30
C ALA A 201 0.58 5.10 -2.80
N LEU A 202 0.69 6.16 -3.60
CA LEU A 202 0.86 6.09 -5.05
C LEU A 202 2.33 6.02 -5.50
N TRP A 203 3.29 6.11 -4.58
CA TRP A 203 4.72 6.05 -4.92
C TRP A 203 5.13 4.80 -5.73
N PRO A 204 4.59 3.59 -5.45
CA PRO A 204 4.82 2.41 -6.30
C PRO A 204 4.50 2.62 -7.78
N TRP A 205 3.60 3.55 -8.08
CA TRP A 205 3.10 3.88 -9.42
C TRP A 205 3.58 5.23 -9.94
N ARG A 206 4.53 5.89 -9.26
CA ARG A 206 4.99 7.25 -9.60
C ARG A 206 5.36 7.39 -11.09
N HIS A 207 6.06 6.41 -11.65
CA HIS A 207 6.43 6.40 -13.07
C HIS A 207 5.21 6.32 -14.01
N SER A 208 4.18 5.56 -13.64
CA SER A 208 2.93 5.43 -14.43
C SER A 208 2.00 6.63 -14.37
N LEU A 209 2.07 7.41 -13.28
CA LEU A 209 1.24 8.59 -13.08
C LEU A 209 1.78 9.83 -13.81
N GLY A 210 2.79 9.65 -14.67
CA GLY A 210 3.45 10.75 -15.37
C GLY A 210 4.31 11.63 -14.47
N TRP A 211 4.60 11.17 -13.25
CA TRP A 211 5.47 11.89 -12.31
C TRP A 211 6.90 11.47 -12.60
N SER A 212 7.65 12.34 -13.29
CA SER A 212 9.09 12.20 -13.40
C SER A 212 9.72 12.38 -12.02
N THR A 213 9.92 11.30 -11.28
CA THR A 213 11.04 11.23 -10.34
C THR A 213 12.29 11.29 -11.21
N GLN A 214 13.07 12.37 -11.12
CA GLN A 214 14.49 12.25 -11.39
C GLN A 214 14.98 11.16 -10.44
N MET A 215 15.16 9.94 -10.95
CA MET A 215 16.09 9.03 -10.32
C MET A 215 17.40 9.80 -10.28
N LYS A 216 18.09 9.81 -9.13
CA LYS A 216 19.49 10.23 -9.12
C LYS A 216 20.18 9.33 -10.13
N ASP A 217 20.42 9.86 -11.34
CA ASP A 217 21.40 9.28 -12.23
C ASP A 217 22.69 9.28 -11.43
N GLU A 218 23.14 8.08 -11.10
CA GLU A 218 24.49 7.87 -10.60
C GLU A 218 25.45 8.56 -11.56
N GLY A 219 26.27 9.43 -10.99
CA GLY A 219 27.38 10.16 -11.59
C GLY A 219 27.66 9.87 -13.06
N ASN A 220 27.10 10.71 -13.92
CA ASN A 220 27.71 11.03 -15.19
C ASN A 220 28.42 12.39 -15.00
N GLU A 221 29.59 12.36 -14.36
CA GLU A 221 30.62 13.37 -14.59
C GLU A 221 31.67 12.70 -15.47
N GLY A 222 31.99 13.36 -16.59
CA GLY A 222 32.92 12.86 -17.61
C GLY A 222 34.39 12.90 -17.21
#